data_AF-A0A6B3NRT6-F1
#
_entry.id   AF-A0A6B3NRT6-F1
#
_cell.length_a   1.000
_cell.length_b   1.000
_cell.length_c   1.000
_cell.angle_alpha   90.00
_cell.angle_beta   90.00
_cell.angle_gamma   90.00
#
_symmetry.space_group_name_H-M   'P 1'
#
loop_
_entity.id
_entity.type
_entity.pdbx_description
1 polymer ?
#
loop_
_entity_poly.entity_id
_entity_poly.type
_entity_poly.pdbx_seq_one_letter_code
_entity_poly.pdbx_strand_id
1 'polypeptide(L)'
;MLIPVYFLLLTTSAKALPGENTDQVAAWVNAHPTLRPDIGDGLSVNKSDTPARRFSFQATVLPPGRVKTPSDRRTVRSERVAVYDQINGVTFEQLREALRTIYGLAIYQDYQQAQLIYAYPSSEIADLGRRLRRPLLELQQGELLLGKRFAYWLEITQTDDEQVISGQFTILLPEDLEKLEIELRDH
;
A
#
# COMPACT_ATOMS: atom_id res chain seq x y z
N MET A 1 -7.68 46.53 20.39
CA MET A 1 -7.34 46.25 18.99
C MET A 1 -6.51 44.98 18.98
N LEU A 2 -7.15 43.83 18.73
CA LEU A 2 -6.53 42.51 18.77
C LEU A 2 -6.21 42.08 17.34
N ILE A 3 -4.92 41.88 17.05
CA ILE A 3 -4.42 41.38 15.78
C ILE A 3 -4.72 39.87 15.75
N PRO A 4 -5.49 39.35 14.79
CA PRO A 4 -5.63 37.90 14.65
C PRO A 4 -4.32 37.33 14.11
N VAL A 5 -3.69 36.46 14.90
CA VAL A 5 -2.59 35.62 14.46
C VAL A 5 -3.18 34.64 13.44
N TYR A 6 -2.88 34.86 12.16
CA TYR A 6 -3.15 33.88 11.11
C TYR A 6 -2.25 32.67 11.35
N PHE A 7 -2.85 31.56 11.75
CA PHE A 7 -2.19 30.25 11.74
C PHE A 7 -1.97 29.86 10.27
N LEU A 8 -0.78 30.11 9.75
CA LEU A 8 -0.33 29.53 8.48
C LEU A 8 -0.21 28.02 8.69
N LEU A 9 -1.26 27.29 8.30
CA LEU A 9 -1.16 25.86 8.04
C LEU A 9 -0.20 25.67 6.87
N LEU A 10 1.07 25.46 7.18
CA LEU A 10 2.06 24.98 6.23
C LEU A 10 1.54 23.65 5.66
N THR A 11 1.07 23.70 4.43
CA THR A 11 0.77 22.52 3.63
C THR A 11 2.08 21.76 3.45
N THR A 12 2.28 20.68 4.21
CA THR A 12 3.37 19.75 3.95
C THR A 12 3.11 19.12 2.59
N SER A 13 3.84 19.58 1.57
CA SER A 13 3.86 18.92 0.26
C SER A 13 4.22 17.46 0.46
N ALA A 14 3.29 16.54 0.22
CA ALA A 14 3.65 15.14 0.13
C ALA A 14 4.57 15.00 -1.10
N LYS A 15 5.84 14.66 -0.86
CA LYS A 15 6.76 14.26 -1.92
C LYS A 15 7.64 13.10 -1.48
N ALA A 16 7.02 11.94 -1.32
CA ALA A 16 7.44 10.79 -2.08
C ALA A 16 6.23 9.95 -2.49
N LEU A 17 6.21 9.63 -3.76
CA LEU A 17 5.27 8.77 -4.46
C LEU A 17 6.06 8.07 -5.57
N PRO A 18 5.54 6.97 -6.13
CA PRO A 18 6.10 6.40 -7.34
C PRO A 18 6.35 7.46 -8.43
N GLY A 19 7.46 7.36 -9.14
CA GLY A 19 7.91 8.32 -10.16
C GLY A 19 8.90 9.36 -9.66
N GLU A 20 9.11 9.49 -8.35
CA GLU A 20 10.13 10.37 -7.79
C GLU A 20 11.49 9.65 -7.65
N ASN A 21 12.56 10.43 -7.47
CA ASN A 21 13.91 9.90 -7.33
C ASN A 21 14.11 9.22 -5.96
N THR A 22 14.92 8.17 -5.89
CA THR A 22 15.27 7.46 -4.65
C THR A 22 15.75 8.39 -3.54
N ASP A 23 16.55 9.42 -3.86
CA ASP A 23 17.09 10.34 -2.85
C ASP A 23 15.99 11.25 -2.28
N GLN A 24 15.05 11.66 -3.13
CA GLN A 24 13.89 12.45 -2.72
C GLN A 24 12.96 11.62 -1.84
N VAL A 25 12.74 10.36 -2.24
CA VAL A 25 11.92 9.42 -1.48
C VAL A 25 12.53 9.15 -0.12
N ALA A 26 13.84 8.88 -0.06
CA ALA A 26 14.55 8.68 1.19
C ALA A 26 14.50 9.92 2.09
N ALA A 27 14.68 11.13 1.54
CA ALA A 27 14.58 12.37 2.30
C ALA A 27 13.17 12.56 2.90
N TRP A 28 12.12 12.27 2.14
CA TRP A 28 10.75 12.34 2.63
C TRP A 28 10.47 11.31 3.72
N VAL A 29 10.85 10.03 3.54
CA VAL A 29 10.67 8.98 4.56
C VAL A 29 11.35 9.39 5.87
N ASN A 30 12.58 9.91 5.79
CA ASN A 30 13.35 10.35 6.96
C ASN A 30 12.69 11.54 7.69
N ALA A 31 11.99 12.41 6.97
CA ALA A 31 11.24 13.53 7.52
C ALA A 31 9.80 13.16 7.93
N HIS A 32 9.29 12.00 7.52
CA HIS A 32 7.88 11.65 7.70
C HIS A 32 7.60 11.14 9.13
N PRO A 33 6.64 11.74 9.86
CA PRO A 33 6.39 11.38 11.27
C PRO A 33 6.11 9.89 11.49
N THR A 34 5.34 9.27 10.58
CA THR A 34 4.98 7.85 10.66
C THR A 34 6.09 6.92 10.17
N LEU A 35 6.88 7.35 9.17
CA LEU A 35 7.82 6.47 8.45
C LEU A 35 9.27 6.69 8.83
N ARG A 36 9.58 7.65 9.71
CA ARG A 36 10.96 7.89 10.14
C ARG A 36 11.61 6.58 10.63
N PRO A 37 12.72 6.13 10.02
CA PRO A 37 13.41 4.91 10.41
C PRO A 37 14.25 5.14 11.67
N ASP A 38 14.45 4.08 12.46
CA ASP A 38 15.38 4.12 13.60
C ASP A 38 16.84 4.03 13.11
N ILE A 39 17.11 3.20 12.10
CA ILE A 39 18.41 3.02 11.42
C ILE A 39 18.12 2.56 9.97
N GLY A 40 18.72 3.17 8.94
CA GLY A 40 18.54 2.73 7.55
C GLY A 40 18.88 3.77 6.46
N ASP A 41 18.68 3.38 5.20
CA ASP A 41 18.88 4.22 4.01
C ASP A 41 17.69 5.15 3.69
N GLY A 42 16.58 4.99 4.43
CA GLY A 42 15.36 5.76 4.25
C GLY A 42 14.41 5.22 3.16
N LEU A 43 14.70 4.08 2.53
CA LEU A 43 13.76 3.45 1.56
C LEU A 43 13.01 2.27 2.15
N SER A 44 13.49 1.70 3.24
CA SER A 44 12.78 0.67 3.99
C SER A 44 12.70 1.02 5.46
N VAL A 45 11.53 0.77 6.04
CA VAL A 45 11.19 1.05 7.43
C VAL A 45 10.48 -0.18 7.97
N ASN A 46 10.96 -0.70 9.10
CA ASN A 46 10.30 -1.78 9.81
C ASN A 46 10.12 -1.35 11.25
N LYS A 47 8.89 -1.40 11.75
CA LYS A 47 8.52 -1.04 13.12
C LYS A 47 7.75 -2.20 13.75
N SER A 48 8.01 -2.45 15.02
CA SER A 48 7.38 -3.53 15.78
C SER A 48 7.10 -3.04 17.19
N ASP A 49 5.83 -2.86 17.51
CA ASP A 49 5.40 -2.53 18.89
C ASP A 49 5.45 -3.79 19.77
N THR A 50 5.04 -4.94 19.20
CA THR A 50 5.10 -6.27 19.82
C THR A 50 5.28 -7.32 18.72
N PRO A 51 5.63 -8.59 19.02
CA PRO A 51 5.65 -9.64 18.01
C PRO A 51 4.30 -9.81 17.27
N ALA A 52 3.20 -9.51 17.96
CA ALA A 52 1.83 -9.60 17.45
C ALA A 52 1.38 -8.37 16.65
N ARG A 53 2.14 -7.26 16.66
CA ARG A 53 1.83 -6.03 15.92
C ARG A 53 3.06 -5.47 15.22
N ARG A 54 3.07 -5.53 13.90
CA ARG A 54 4.20 -5.12 13.05
C ARG A 54 3.72 -4.21 11.91
N PHE A 55 4.57 -3.28 11.54
CA PHE A 55 4.39 -2.35 10.44
C PHE A 55 5.66 -2.34 9.59
N SER A 56 5.51 -2.34 8.27
CA SER A 56 6.62 -2.08 7.37
C SER A 56 6.23 -1.15 6.24
N PHE A 57 7.21 -0.36 5.79
CA PHE A 57 7.16 0.44 4.59
C PHE A 57 8.38 0.11 3.72
N GLN A 58 8.17 0.06 2.41
CA GLN A 58 9.22 -0.17 1.44
C GLN A 58 8.95 0.61 0.15
N ALA A 59 9.87 1.49 -0.21
CA ALA A 59 9.97 2.08 -1.54
C ALA A 59 10.98 1.31 -2.38
N THR A 60 10.65 1.04 -3.65
CA THR A 60 11.52 0.26 -4.54
C THR A 60 11.48 0.77 -5.97
N VAL A 61 12.61 0.64 -6.66
CA VAL A 61 12.76 0.89 -8.10
C VAL A 61 12.21 -0.26 -8.96
N LEU A 62 11.80 -1.35 -8.31
CA LEU A 62 11.20 -2.50 -8.98
C LEU A 62 9.69 -2.30 -9.13
N PRO A 63 9.11 -2.67 -10.28
CA PRO A 63 7.66 -2.77 -10.38
C PRO A 63 7.14 -3.90 -9.45
N PRO A 64 5.90 -3.80 -8.94
CA PRO A 64 5.31 -4.84 -8.12
C PRO A 64 5.11 -6.15 -8.91
N GLY A 65 4.87 -7.24 -8.17
CA GLY A 65 4.76 -8.59 -8.73
C GLY A 65 6.11 -9.27 -8.95
N ARG A 66 6.22 -10.12 -9.97
CA ARG A 66 7.43 -10.90 -10.25
C ARG A 66 8.60 -10.00 -10.61
N VAL A 67 9.78 -10.34 -10.06
CA VAL A 67 11.01 -9.54 -10.19
C VAL A 67 11.43 -9.46 -11.65
N LYS A 68 11.59 -8.23 -12.14
CA LYS A 68 12.28 -7.92 -13.40
C LYS A 68 13.52 -7.09 -13.09
N THR A 69 14.55 -7.22 -13.92
CA THR A 69 15.71 -6.33 -13.84
C THR A 69 15.24 -4.88 -14.05
N PRO A 70 15.52 -3.95 -13.12
CA PRO A 70 15.04 -2.58 -13.26
C PRO A 70 15.74 -1.90 -14.44
N SER A 71 14.94 -1.34 -15.34
CA SER A 71 15.41 -0.52 -16.47
C SER A 71 15.99 0.82 -15.99
N ASP A 72 15.44 1.37 -14.90
CA ASP A 72 15.91 2.56 -14.20
C ASP A 72 16.06 2.24 -12.70
N ARG A 73 17.21 2.59 -12.14
CA ARG A 73 17.55 2.37 -10.71
C ARG A 73 17.47 3.64 -9.87
N ARG A 74 17.05 4.75 -10.46
CA ARG A 74 16.96 6.05 -9.78
C ARG A 74 15.54 6.46 -9.45
N THR A 75 14.55 5.85 -10.09
CA THR A 75 13.14 6.21 -9.93
C THR A 75 12.40 5.12 -9.17
N VAL A 76 11.73 5.50 -8.08
CA VAL A 76 10.87 4.58 -7.33
C VAL A 76 9.66 4.24 -8.18
N ARG A 77 9.37 2.94 -8.34
CA ARG A 77 8.22 2.44 -9.14
C ARG A 77 7.05 2.00 -8.29
N SER A 78 7.33 1.61 -7.05
CA SER A 78 6.29 1.27 -6.09
C SER A 78 6.68 1.54 -4.64
N GLU A 79 5.67 1.84 -3.84
CA GLU A 79 5.77 2.01 -2.40
C GLU A 79 4.73 1.11 -1.74
N ARG A 80 5.20 0.20 -0.88
CA ARG A 80 4.38 -0.79 -0.18
C ARG A 80 4.35 -0.46 1.30
N VAL A 81 3.17 -0.53 1.90
CA VAL A 81 2.95 -0.58 3.34
C VAL A 81 2.32 -1.90 3.69
N ALA A 82 2.89 -2.61 4.67
CA ALA A 82 2.30 -3.83 5.22
C ALA A 82 2.05 -3.67 6.72
N VAL A 83 0.91 -4.20 7.15
CA VAL A 83 0.46 -4.21 8.54
C VAL A 83 0.16 -5.64 8.94
N TYR A 84 0.62 -5.99 10.12
CA TYR A 84 0.29 -7.24 10.79
C TYR A 84 -0.24 -6.92 12.17
N ASP A 85 -1.45 -7.33 12.48
CA ASP A 85 -2.05 -7.19 13.81
C ASP A 85 -2.84 -8.45 14.15
N GLN A 86 -2.25 -9.34 14.93
CA GLN A 86 -2.90 -10.58 15.36
C GLN A 86 -3.94 -10.33 16.47
N ILE A 87 -3.90 -9.17 17.13
CA ILE A 87 -4.78 -8.86 18.27
C ILE A 87 -6.12 -8.30 17.78
N ASN A 88 -6.07 -7.31 16.89
CA ASN A 88 -7.26 -6.62 16.38
C ASN A 88 -7.68 -7.09 14.98
N GLY A 89 -6.79 -7.79 14.28
CA GLY A 89 -6.91 -8.04 12.85
C GLY A 89 -6.62 -6.80 12.00
N VAL A 90 -6.61 -7.01 10.68
CA VAL A 90 -6.41 -5.97 9.66
C VAL A 90 -7.62 -5.91 8.74
N THR A 91 -8.14 -4.73 8.43
CA THR A 91 -9.26 -4.55 7.49
C THR A 91 -8.87 -3.65 6.32
N PHE A 92 -9.60 -3.75 5.20
CA PHE A 92 -9.44 -2.80 4.10
C PHE A 92 -9.66 -1.34 4.54
N GLU A 93 -10.60 -1.08 5.45
CA GLU A 93 -10.83 0.26 6.00
C GLU A 93 -9.59 0.80 6.74
N GLN A 94 -8.94 -0.04 7.55
CA GLN A 94 -7.70 0.35 8.22
C GLN A 94 -6.56 0.63 7.22
N LEU A 95 -6.45 -0.16 6.13
CA LEU A 95 -5.47 0.10 5.07
C LEU A 95 -5.75 1.43 4.35
N ARG A 96 -7.03 1.75 4.11
CA ARG A 96 -7.47 3.02 3.50
C ARG A 96 -7.14 4.22 4.38
N GLU A 97 -7.38 4.11 5.69
CA GLU A 97 -7.01 5.15 6.65
C GLU A 97 -5.49 5.30 6.81
N ALA A 98 -4.74 4.19 6.74
CA ALA A 98 -3.28 4.23 6.71
C ALA A 98 -2.77 4.97 5.46
N LEU A 99 -3.35 4.71 4.28
CA LEU A 99 -3.03 5.43 3.05
C LEU A 99 -3.28 6.94 3.20
N ARG A 100 -4.42 7.33 3.76
CA ARG A 100 -4.73 8.75 4.03
C ARG A 100 -3.74 9.39 4.99
N THR A 101 -3.34 8.67 6.04
CA THR A 101 -2.43 9.15 7.07
C THR A 101 -1.00 9.31 6.55
N ILE A 102 -0.53 8.38 5.71
CA ILE A 102 0.84 8.37 5.21
C ILE A 102 1.00 9.34 4.02
N TYR A 103 0.06 9.37 3.08
CA TYR A 103 0.24 10.12 1.83
C TYR A 103 -0.58 11.42 1.75
N GLY A 104 -1.45 11.64 2.75
CA GLY A 104 -2.28 12.84 2.83
C GLY A 104 -3.50 12.84 1.91
N LEU A 105 -4.24 13.94 1.97
CA LEU A 105 -5.58 14.04 1.36
C LEU A 105 -5.57 13.93 -0.17
N ALA A 106 -4.58 14.50 -0.84
CA ALA A 106 -4.54 14.52 -2.31
C ALA A 106 -4.44 13.11 -2.91
N ILE A 107 -3.66 12.23 -2.28
CA ILE A 107 -3.47 10.85 -2.73
C ILE A 107 -4.65 9.98 -2.31
N TYR A 108 -5.18 10.22 -1.12
CA TYR A 108 -6.42 9.58 -0.71
C TYR A 108 -7.60 9.90 -1.65
N GLN A 109 -7.71 11.14 -2.14
CA GLN A 109 -8.72 11.52 -3.12
C GLN A 109 -8.52 10.84 -4.48
N ASP A 110 -7.28 10.70 -4.94
CA ASP A 110 -6.97 9.95 -6.17
C ASP A 110 -7.36 8.47 -6.03
N TYR A 111 -7.06 7.85 -4.88
CA TYR A 111 -7.50 6.50 -4.53
C TYR A 111 -9.03 6.37 -4.49
N GLN A 112 -9.74 7.29 -3.83
CA GLN A 112 -11.20 7.26 -3.71
C GLN A 112 -11.92 7.38 -5.06
N GLN A 113 -11.29 8.06 -6.02
CA GLN A 113 -11.80 8.20 -7.40
C GLN A 113 -11.28 7.11 -8.34
N ALA A 114 -10.47 6.17 -7.84
CA ALA A 114 -9.86 5.14 -8.66
C ALA A 114 -10.89 4.12 -9.15
N GLN A 115 -10.73 3.70 -10.40
CA GLN A 115 -11.55 2.67 -11.00
C GLN A 115 -11.04 1.29 -10.57
N LEU A 116 -11.93 0.41 -10.10
CA LEU A 116 -11.60 -0.99 -9.87
C LEU A 116 -11.28 -1.68 -11.20
N ILE A 117 -10.08 -2.25 -11.31
CA ILE A 117 -9.57 -2.95 -12.50
C ILE A 117 -9.69 -4.45 -12.30
N TYR A 118 -9.30 -4.93 -11.12
CA TYR A 118 -9.35 -6.35 -10.78
C TYR A 118 -9.59 -6.54 -9.30
N ALA A 119 -10.35 -7.58 -8.93
CA ALA A 119 -10.53 -8.00 -7.56
C ALA A 119 -10.49 -9.52 -7.49
N TYR A 120 -9.91 -10.06 -6.42
CA TYR A 120 -9.83 -11.49 -6.18
C TYR A 120 -10.19 -11.84 -4.72
N PRO A 121 -10.68 -13.07 -4.48
CA PRO A 121 -11.02 -14.08 -5.49
C PRO A 121 -12.17 -13.60 -6.40
N SER A 122 -12.20 -14.07 -7.65
CA SER A 122 -13.35 -13.79 -8.53
C SER A 122 -14.60 -14.43 -7.93
N SER A 123 -15.79 -13.92 -8.26
CA SER A 123 -17.06 -14.50 -7.77
C SER A 123 -17.17 -16.00 -8.08
N GLU A 124 -16.66 -16.43 -9.24
CA GLU A 124 -16.60 -17.84 -9.64
C GLU A 124 -15.65 -18.67 -8.75
N ILE A 125 -14.46 -18.13 -8.42
CA ILE A 125 -13.50 -18.81 -7.54
C ILE A 125 -14.03 -18.89 -6.11
N ALA A 126 -14.65 -17.82 -5.60
CA ALA A 126 -15.30 -17.82 -4.29
C ALA A 126 -16.43 -18.87 -4.25
N ASP A 127 -17.30 -18.90 -5.26
CA ASP A 127 -18.36 -19.90 -5.38
C ASP A 127 -17.83 -21.33 -5.42
N LEU A 128 -16.72 -21.55 -6.14
CA LEU A 128 -16.05 -22.84 -6.21
C LEU A 128 -15.45 -23.23 -4.84
N GLY A 129 -14.78 -22.31 -4.15
CA GLY A 129 -14.23 -22.51 -2.81
C GLY A 129 -15.29 -22.95 -1.80
N ARG A 130 -16.45 -22.27 -1.81
CA ARG A 130 -17.63 -22.63 -1.01
C ARG A 130 -18.18 -24.01 -1.35
N ARG A 131 -18.37 -24.31 -2.64
CA ARG A 131 -18.89 -25.61 -3.11
C ARG A 131 -17.95 -26.78 -2.77
N LEU A 132 -16.65 -26.57 -2.90
CA LEU A 132 -15.64 -27.60 -2.66
C LEU A 132 -15.22 -27.73 -1.19
N ARG A 133 -15.78 -26.90 -0.29
CA ARG A 133 -15.34 -26.81 1.13
C ARG A 133 -13.83 -26.61 1.24
N ARG A 134 -13.29 -25.74 0.39
CA ARG A 134 -11.88 -25.33 0.39
C ARG A 134 -11.78 -23.83 0.70
N PRO A 135 -12.03 -23.43 1.96
CA PRO A 135 -11.97 -22.01 2.37
C PRO A 135 -10.57 -21.40 2.18
N LEU A 136 -9.53 -22.23 2.03
CA LEU A 136 -8.18 -21.81 1.66
C LEU A 136 -8.12 -20.87 0.43
N LEU A 137 -9.07 -20.96 -0.50
CA LEU A 137 -9.15 -20.09 -1.67
C LEU A 137 -9.69 -18.67 -1.36
N GLU A 138 -10.29 -18.47 -0.18
CA GLU A 138 -10.83 -17.17 0.28
C GLU A 138 -9.90 -16.47 1.26
N LEU A 139 -8.79 -17.13 1.64
CA LEU A 139 -7.83 -16.60 2.61
C LEU A 139 -7.08 -15.36 2.12
N GLN A 140 -7.09 -15.07 0.83
CA GLN A 140 -6.47 -13.86 0.30
C GLN A 140 -7.48 -13.10 -0.53
N GLN A 141 -7.65 -11.82 -0.20
CA GLN A 141 -8.54 -10.92 -0.90
C GLN A 141 -7.76 -9.69 -1.32
N GLY A 142 -8.00 -9.20 -2.54
CA GLY A 142 -7.32 -8.02 -3.02
C GLY A 142 -8.12 -7.21 -4.02
N GLU A 143 -7.82 -5.92 -4.06
CA GLU A 143 -8.38 -4.92 -4.97
C GLU A 143 -7.24 -4.23 -5.71
N LEU A 144 -7.31 -4.22 -7.04
CA LEU A 144 -6.41 -3.49 -7.91
C LEU A 144 -7.20 -2.36 -8.58
N LEU A 145 -6.77 -1.12 -8.35
CA LEU A 145 -7.47 0.08 -8.79
C LEU A 145 -6.55 1.01 -9.58
N LEU A 146 -7.13 1.76 -10.52
CA LEU A 146 -6.44 2.79 -11.30
C LEU A 146 -7.01 4.18 -10.99
N GLY A 147 -6.21 5.00 -10.33
CA GLY A 147 -6.46 6.42 -10.15
C GLY A 147 -6.03 7.26 -11.36
N LYS A 148 -6.15 8.58 -11.24
CA LYS A 148 -5.67 9.50 -12.29
C LYS A 148 -4.15 9.64 -12.25
N ARG A 149 -3.55 9.52 -11.06
CA ARG A 149 -2.10 9.71 -10.85
C ARG A 149 -1.37 8.39 -10.65
N PHE A 150 -1.96 7.49 -9.87
CA PHE A 150 -1.32 6.23 -9.49
C PHE A 150 -2.28 5.06 -9.62
N ALA A 151 -1.72 3.86 -9.67
CA ALA A 151 -2.47 2.64 -9.40
C ALA A 151 -2.29 2.24 -7.93
N TYR A 152 -3.28 1.52 -7.42
CA TYR A 152 -3.39 1.10 -6.03
C TYR A 152 -3.69 -0.37 -5.98
N TRP A 153 -2.96 -1.10 -5.15
CA TRP A 153 -3.19 -2.52 -4.93
C TRP A 153 -3.30 -2.77 -3.44
N LEU A 154 -4.47 -3.17 -2.97
CA LEU A 154 -4.74 -3.49 -1.56
C LEU A 154 -4.95 -4.98 -1.44
N GLU A 155 -4.41 -5.56 -0.37
CA GLU A 155 -4.58 -6.98 -0.07
C GLU A 155 -4.76 -7.20 1.42
N ILE A 156 -5.56 -8.20 1.75
CA ILE A 156 -5.65 -8.75 3.08
C ILE A 156 -5.53 -10.28 3.03
N THR A 157 -4.96 -10.85 4.08
CA THR A 157 -4.81 -12.29 4.23
C THR A 157 -5.38 -12.75 5.57
N GLN A 158 -6.21 -13.78 5.50
CA GLN A 158 -6.84 -14.47 6.61
C GLN A 158 -6.03 -15.71 6.98
N THR A 159 -6.06 -16.05 8.25
CA THR A 159 -5.64 -17.37 8.75
C THR A 159 -6.71 -18.42 8.48
N ASP A 160 -6.35 -19.70 8.63
CA ASP A 160 -7.31 -20.81 8.60
C ASP A 160 -8.49 -20.65 9.58
N ASP A 161 -8.29 -19.90 10.67
CA ASP A 161 -9.34 -19.54 11.66
C ASP A 161 -10.19 -18.32 11.24
N GLU A 162 -10.17 -17.91 9.96
CA GLU A 162 -10.89 -16.77 9.38
C GLU A 162 -10.53 -15.38 9.95
N GLN A 163 -9.49 -15.29 10.79
CA GLN A 163 -8.97 -14.01 11.28
C GLN A 163 -8.06 -13.36 10.23
N VAL A 164 -8.42 -12.16 9.78
CA VAL A 164 -7.56 -11.34 8.92
C VAL A 164 -6.43 -10.78 9.78
N ILE A 165 -5.22 -11.34 9.73
CA ILE A 165 -4.11 -10.90 10.58
C ILE A 165 -3.07 -10.05 9.85
N SER A 166 -3.10 -10.05 8.52
CA SER A 166 -2.20 -9.21 7.71
C SER A 166 -2.93 -8.51 6.59
N GLY A 167 -2.48 -7.30 6.29
CA GLY A 167 -2.90 -6.59 5.11
C GLY A 167 -1.79 -5.69 4.60
N GLN A 168 -1.87 -5.33 3.33
CA GLN A 168 -0.91 -4.45 2.70
C GLN A 168 -1.59 -3.59 1.66
N PHE A 169 -0.98 -2.44 1.37
CA PHE A 169 -1.30 -1.69 0.18
C PHE A 169 -0.03 -1.25 -0.53
N THR A 170 -0.11 -1.18 -1.86
CA THR A 170 0.96 -0.72 -2.73
C THR A 170 0.44 0.42 -3.59
N ILE A 171 1.15 1.54 -3.60
CA ILE A 171 0.99 2.60 -4.60
C ILE A 171 2.05 2.34 -5.67
N LEU A 172 1.66 2.35 -6.94
CA LEU A 172 2.54 2.04 -8.06
C LEU A 172 2.30 3.00 -9.23
N LEU A 173 3.28 3.09 -10.12
CA LEU A 173 3.13 3.81 -11.38
C LEU A 173 2.03 3.17 -12.24
N PRO A 174 1.14 3.96 -12.90
CA PRO A 174 0.08 3.41 -13.75
C PRO A 174 0.57 2.50 -14.88
N GLU A 175 1.77 2.75 -15.42
CA GLU A 175 2.39 1.94 -16.47
C GLU A 175 2.75 0.51 -16.02
N ASP A 176 2.86 0.26 -14.72
CA ASP A 176 3.13 -1.08 -14.16
C ASP A 176 1.85 -1.89 -13.91
N LEU A 177 0.68 -1.25 -14.03
CA LEU A 177 -0.61 -1.84 -13.68
C LEU A 177 -0.95 -3.06 -14.54
N GLU A 178 -0.87 -2.94 -15.86
CA GLU A 178 -1.25 -4.02 -16.79
C GLU A 178 -0.43 -5.29 -16.55
N LYS A 179 0.88 -5.12 -16.35
CA LYS A 179 1.78 -6.23 -16.01
C LYS A 179 1.35 -6.91 -14.71
N LEU A 180 1.06 -6.13 -13.67
CA LEU A 180 0.62 -6.67 -12.38
C LEU A 180 -0.73 -7.38 -12.49
N GLU A 181 -1.69 -6.81 -13.21
CA GLU A 181 -3.01 -7.40 -13.43
C GLU A 181 -2.89 -8.80 -14.06
N ILE A 182 -2.08 -8.94 -15.12
CA ILE A 182 -1.85 -10.24 -15.77
C ILE A 182 -1.27 -11.24 -14.77
N GLU A 183 -0.27 -10.83 -13.98
CA GLU A 183 0.35 -11.71 -12.99
C GLU A 183 -0.61 -12.15 -11.87
N LEU A 184 -1.55 -11.29 -11.48
CA LEU A 184 -2.58 -11.61 -10.49
C LEU A 184 -3.68 -12.51 -11.02
N ARG A 185 -3.98 -12.47 -12.33
CA ARG A 185 -4.94 -13.37 -12.97
C ARG A 185 -4.41 -14.78 -13.18
N ASP A 186 -3.10 -14.91 -13.33
CA ASP A 186 -2.39 -16.17 -13.55
C ASP A 186 -2.04 -16.92 -12.24
N HIS A 187 -2.44 -16.38 -11.08
CA HIS A 187 -2.20 -16.95 -9.74
C HIS A 187 -3.51 -17.28 -9.03
#